data_AF-A0A2P5VS62-F1
#
_entry.id   AF-A0A2P5VS62-F1
#
_cell.length_a   1.000
_cell.length_b   1.000
_cell.length_c   1.000
_cell.angle_alpha   90.00
_cell.angle_beta   90.00
_cell.angle_gamma   90.00
#
_symmetry.space_group_name_H-M   'P 1'
#
loop_
_entity.id
_entity.type
_entity.pdbx_description
1 polymer ?
#
loop_
_entity_poly.entity_id
_entity_poly.type
_entity_poly.pdbx_seq_one_letter_code
_entity_poly.pdbx_strand_id
1 'polypeptide(L)'
;MKIFFLFLLFCFFTSLFNSCFAGNVTYDRRSLIIDGQRKLLISAAIHYPRSVPAMWPGLVQTAKEGGVDVIESYVFWNGHELSPGKYNFEGRYDLVKFVKIVQQAGMYMILRIGPFVAAEWNFGGVPAWLHYVPGTVFRTDNEPFKVENEYGYYEKFYGEGAKRYVTWAARMAVSQNIGVPWIMCQQDDAPDPVGKMPKPITFQYLIILNSHSY
;
A
#
# COMPACT_ATOMS: atom_id res chain seq x y z
N MET A 1 -37.27 -42.70 0.06
CA MET A 1 -36.11 -42.28 -0.77
C MET A 1 -36.22 -40.86 -1.34
N LYS A 2 -37.38 -40.39 -1.84
CA LYS A 2 -37.49 -39.03 -2.46
C LYS A 2 -37.25 -37.85 -1.50
N ILE A 3 -37.62 -37.98 -0.22
CA ILE A 3 -37.43 -36.94 0.81
C ILE A 3 -35.96 -36.79 1.25
N PHE A 4 -35.18 -37.86 1.23
CA PHE A 4 -33.76 -37.84 1.60
C PHE A 4 -32.90 -37.10 0.56
N PHE A 5 -33.27 -37.21 -0.72
CA PHE A 5 -32.61 -36.51 -1.82
C PHE A 5 -32.88 -35.00 -1.81
N LEU A 6 -34.07 -34.58 -1.36
CA LEU A 6 -34.44 -33.18 -1.22
C LEU A 6 -33.68 -32.48 -0.08
N PHE A 7 -33.41 -33.21 1.01
CA PHE A 7 -32.61 -32.73 2.14
C PHE A 7 -31.13 -32.55 1.77
N LEU A 8 -30.56 -33.48 0.99
CA LEU A 8 -29.19 -33.37 0.47
C LEU A 8 -29.04 -32.21 -0.52
N LEU A 9 -30.05 -31.94 -1.37
CA LEU A 9 -30.05 -30.78 -2.26
C LEU A 9 -30.14 -29.44 -1.50
N PHE A 10 -30.93 -29.41 -0.42
CA PHE A 10 -31.08 -28.21 0.43
C PHE A 10 -29.78 -27.87 1.16
N CYS A 11 -29.07 -28.87 1.71
CA CYS A 11 -27.76 -28.66 2.32
C CYS A 11 -26.68 -28.24 1.30
N PHE A 12 -26.79 -28.66 0.04
CA PHE A 12 -25.89 -28.21 -1.03
C PHE A 12 -26.14 -26.76 -1.45
N PHE A 13 -27.40 -26.31 -1.42
CA PHE A 13 -27.77 -24.94 -1.78
C PHE A 13 -27.41 -23.91 -0.71
N THR A 14 -27.42 -24.30 0.58
CA THR A 14 -26.99 -23.42 1.68
C THR A 14 -25.46 -23.24 1.76
N SER A 15 -24.67 -24.09 1.09
CA SER A 15 -23.21 -23.96 1.01
C SER A 15 -22.75 -22.89 0.01
N LEU A 16 -23.65 -22.38 -0.84
CA LEU A 16 -23.32 -21.41 -1.90
C LEU A 16 -23.46 -19.94 -1.48
N PHE A 17 -23.93 -19.67 -0.26
CA PHE A 17 -23.95 -18.31 0.30
C PHE A 17 -22.76 -18.11 1.25
N ASN A 18 -21.54 -18.24 0.74
CA ASN A 18 -20.45 -17.46 1.31
C ASN A 18 -20.73 -16.01 0.93
N SER A 19 -21.28 -15.25 1.87
CA SER A 19 -21.33 -13.81 1.76
C SER A 19 -19.88 -13.34 1.61
N CYS A 20 -19.49 -12.91 0.41
CA CYS A 20 -18.23 -12.24 0.16
C CYS A 20 -18.29 -10.90 0.90
N PHE A 21 -17.91 -10.91 2.17
CA PHE A 21 -17.68 -9.68 2.90
C PHE A 21 -16.43 -9.06 2.30
N ALA A 22 -16.51 -7.80 1.87
CA ALA A 22 -15.32 -7.03 1.52
C ALA A 22 -14.33 -7.16 2.68
N GLY A 23 -13.18 -7.75 2.41
CA GLY A 23 -12.38 -8.33 3.47
C GLY A 23 -11.94 -7.29 4.49
N ASN A 24 -12.38 -7.46 5.72
CA ASN A 24 -12.14 -6.48 6.78
C ASN A 24 -10.68 -6.61 7.23
N VAL A 25 -9.84 -5.65 6.87
CA VAL A 25 -8.45 -5.57 7.33
C VAL A 25 -8.41 -4.66 8.55
N THR A 26 -8.10 -5.23 9.70
CA THR A 26 -7.94 -4.53 10.98
C THR A 26 -6.65 -4.96 11.65
N TYR A 27 -6.37 -4.43 12.84
CA TYR A 27 -5.18 -4.80 13.60
C TYR A 27 -5.44 -4.66 15.09
N ASP A 28 -4.61 -5.33 15.88
CA ASP A 28 -4.47 -5.04 17.30
C ASP A 28 -3.00 -5.07 17.71
N ARG A 29 -2.73 -5.07 19.02
CA ARG A 29 -1.37 -5.06 19.55
C ARG A 29 -0.51 -6.26 19.09
N ARG A 30 -1.12 -7.36 18.65
CA ARG A 30 -0.41 -8.60 18.32
C ARG A 30 -0.15 -8.77 16.83
N SER A 31 -1.14 -8.47 15.99
CA SER A 31 -1.06 -8.78 14.57
C SER A 31 -2.05 -7.97 13.73
N LEU A 32 -1.85 -8.03 12.41
CA LEU A 32 -2.92 -7.77 11.45
C LEU A 32 -3.99 -8.87 11.56
N ILE A 33 -5.23 -8.48 11.31
CA ILE A 33 -6.41 -9.33 11.28
C ILE A 33 -7.04 -9.12 9.91
N ILE A 34 -6.99 -10.16 9.07
CA ILE A 34 -7.57 -10.14 7.71
C ILE A 34 -8.69 -11.16 7.71
N ASP A 35 -9.89 -10.73 7.35
CA ASP A 35 -11.09 -11.58 7.31
C ASP A 35 -11.36 -12.27 8.66
N GLY A 36 -11.14 -11.52 9.74
CA GLY A 36 -11.28 -12.01 11.12
C GLY A 36 -10.16 -12.95 11.58
N GLN A 37 -9.19 -13.29 10.72
CA GLN A 37 -8.09 -14.19 11.03
C GLN A 37 -6.80 -13.42 11.29
N ARG A 38 -6.12 -13.76 12.40
CA ARG A 38 -4.79 -13.22 12.69
C ARG A 38 -3.79 -13.76 11.68
N LYS A 39 -2.98 -12.87 11.11
CA LYS A 39 -1.94 -13.23 10.13
C LYS A 39 -0.57 -12.72 10.59
N LEU A 40 0.42 -13.60 10.55
CA LEU A 40 1.83 -13.21 10.48
C LEU A 40 2.18 -13.19 8.99
N LEU A 41 2.47 -12.01 8.46
CA LEU A 41 2.70 -11.83 7.02
C LEU A 41 4.19 -11.76 6.73
N ILE A 42 4.64 -12.56 5.76
CA ILE A 42 5.98 -12.46 5.18
C ILE A 42 5.87 -11.63 3.89
N SER A 43 6.58 -10.50 3.84
CA SER A 43 6.55 -9.57 2.70
C SER A 43 7.86 -9.62 1.90
N ALA A 44 7.77 -9.43 0.58
CA ALA A 44 8.92 -9.20 -0.29
C ALA A 44 8.70 -8.01 -1.23
N ALA A 45 9.73 -7.18 -1.40
CA ALA A 45 9.65 -6.00 -2.24
C ALA A 45 9.90 -6.32 -3.73
N ILE A 46 8.93 -6.00 -4.58
CA ILE A 46 9.06 -6.05 -6.05
C ILE A 46 8.55 -4.73 -6.62
N HIS A 47 9.47 -3.87 -7.05
CA HIS A 47 9.11 -2.56 -7.60
C HIS A 47 8.79 -2.69 -9.09
N TYR A 48 7.51 -2.51 -9.46
CA TYR A 48 7.03 -2.73 -10.82
C TYR A 48 7.84 -2.05 -11.94
N PRO A 49 8.36 -0.80 -11.79
CA PRO A 49 9.13 -0.15 -12.86
C PRO A 49 10.58 -0.65 -12.98
N ARG A 50 11.06 -1.48 -12.04
CA ARG A 50 12.42 -2.05 -12.07
C ARG A 50 12.53 -3.32 -12.91
N SER A 51 11.40 -3.84 -13.41
CA SER A 51 11.34 -4.93 -14.38
C SER A 51 10.35 -4.60 -15.49
N VAL A 52 10.28 -5.43 -16.52
CA VAL A 52 9.29 -5.27 -17.60
C VAL A 52 8.00 -6.04 -17.30
N PRO A 53 6.85 -5.65 -17.88
CA PRO A 53 5.57 -6.30 -17.59
C PRO A 53 5.53 -7.82 -17.82
N ALA A 54 6.29 -8.31 -18.79
CA ALA A 54 6.40 -9.74 -19.08
C ALA A 54 7.08 -10.54 -17.95
N MET A 55 7.89 -9.89 -17.11
CA MET A 55 8.58 -10.54 -15.99
C MET A 55 7.70 -10.63 -14.73
N TRP A 56 6.74 -9.72 -14.55
CA TRP A 56 5.99 -9.60 -13.30
C TRP A 56 5.31 -10.91 -12.85
N PRO A 57 4.61 -11.67 -13.71
CA PRO A 57 3.98 -12.92 -13.28
C PRO A 57 5.00 -13.93 -12.74
N GLY A 58 6.16 -14.06 -13.40
CA GLY A 58 7.23 -14.95 -12.97
C GLY A 58 7.83 -14.52 -11.64
N LEU A 59 8.13 -13.23 -11.47
CA LEU A 59 8.68 -12.68 -10.22
C LEU A 59 7.73 -12.88 -9.03
N VAL A 60 6.43 -12.58 -9.21
CA VAL A 60 5.40 -12.76 -8.19
C VAL A 60 5.25 -14.24 -7.85
N GLN A 61 5.22 -15.11 -8.85
CA GLN A 61 5.12 -16.56 -8.64
C GLN A 61 6.34 -17.12 -7.89
N THR A 62 7.56 -16.70 -8.24
CA THR A 62 8.78 -17.11 -7.52
C THR A 62 8.76 -16.64 -6.06
N ALA A 63 8.29 -15.42 -5.79
CA ALA A 63 8.13 -14.96 -4.41
C ALA A 63 7.13 -15.82 -3.63
N LYS A 64 5.99 -16.14 -4.24
CA LYS A 64 4.98 -17.04 -3.65
C LYS A 64 5.54 -18.42 -3.33
N GLU A 65 6.27 -19.03 -4.27
CA GLU A 65 6.94 -20.32 -4.07
C GLU A 65 8.03 -20.25 -3.01
N GLY A 66 8.65 -19.08 -2.83
CA GLY A 66 9.57 -18.77 -1.74
C GLY A 66 8.91 -18.60 -0.36
N GLY A 67 7.58 -18.75 -0.24
CA GLY A 67 6.85 -18.64 1.02
C GLY A 67 6.48 -17.21 1.42
N VAL A 68 6.46 -16.28 0.46
CA VAL A 68 6.00 -14.90 0.67
C VAL A 68 4.47 -14.85 0.63
N ASP A 69 3.84 -14.12 1.55
CA ASP A 69 2.40 -13.86 1.58
C ASP A 69 2.03 -12.54 0.87
N VAL A 70 2.95 -11.57 0.89
CA VAL A 70 2.69 -10.18 0.49
C VAL A 70 3.76 -9.65 -0.45
N ILE A 71 3.34 -9.02 -1.54
CA ILE A 71 4.24 -8.23 -2.39
C ILE A 71 4.20 -6.77 -1.97
N GLU A 72 5.36 -6.16 -1.77
CA GLU A 72 5.48 -4.74 -1.46
C GLU A 72 6.05 -3.94 -2.64
N SER A 73 5.48 -2.78 -2.93
CA SER A 73 6.05 -1.83 -3.90
C SER A 73 5.81 -0.39 -3.51
N TYR A 74 6.81 0.46 -3.76
CA TYR A 74 6.58 1.91 -3.84
C TYR A 74 5.78 2.32 -5.07
N VAL A 75 5.14 3.50 -5.01
CA VAL A 75 4.62 4.22 -6.17
C VAL A 75 5.60 5.33 -6.57
N PHE A 76 6.03 5.34 -7.83
CA PHE A 76 7.08 6.24 -8.30
C PHE A 76 6.48 7.45 -9.03
N TRP A 77 6.10 8.48 -8.27
CA TRP A 77 5.36 9.64 -8.78
C TRP A 77 6.03 10.29 -10.01
N ASN A 78 7.34 10.51 -9.98
CA ASN A 78 8.06 11.12 -11.10
C ASN A 78 8.02 10.32 -12.41
N GLY A 79 7.78 9.01 -12.35
CA GLY A 79 7.54 8.18 -13.53
C GLY A 79 6.07 8.23 -13.99
N HIS A 80 5.16 8.45 -13.05
CA HIS A 80 3.72 8.58 -13.29
C HIS A 80 3.29 9.98 -13.71
N GLU A 81 4.04 11.04 -13.42
CA GLU A 81 3.70 12.42 -13.79
C GLU A 81 4.95 13.18 -14.26
N LEU A 82 5.34 12.93 -15.51
CA LEU A 82 6.54 13.51 -16.12
C LEU A 82 6.47 15.04 -16.26
N SER A 83 5.25 15.58 -16.36
CA SER A 83 4.96 17.02 -16.34
C SER A 83 3.60 17.25 -15.69
N PRO A 84 3.33 18.44 -15.11
CA PRO A 84 2.10 18.71 -14.37
C PRO A 84 0.84 18.30 -15.15
N GLY A 85 0.00 17.48 -14.52
CA GLY A 85 -1.26 16.97 -15.06
C GLY A 85 -1.15 15.91 -16.16
N LYS A 86 0.05 15.48 -16.55
CA LYS A 86 0.25 14.46 -17.59
C LYS A 86 0.67 13.14 -16.98
N TYR A 87 -0.31 12.25 -16.82
CA TYR A 87 -0.12 10.97 -16.16
C TYR A 87 0.31 9.85 -17.11
N ASN A 88 1.18 8.96 -16.63
CA ASN A 88 1.65 7.78 -17.33
C ASN A 88 1.40 6.52 -16.48
N PHE A 89 0.52 5.63 -16.95
CA PHE A 89 0.25 4.32 -16.38
C PHE A 89 0.43 3.21 -17.42
N GLU A 90 1.34 3.42 -18.38
CA GLU A 90 1.59 2.49 -19.47
C GLU A 90 2.88 1.67 -19.26
N GLY A 91 2.98 0.55 -19.96
CA GLY A 91 4.17 -0.28 -19.98
C GLY A 91 4.60 -0.70 -18.58
N ARG A 92 5.86 -0.43 -18.22
CA ARG A 92 6.40 -0.76 -16.89
C ARG A 92 5.88 0.14 -15.76
N TYR A 93 5.13 1.19 -16.08
CA TYR A 93 4.44 2.05 -15.12
C TYR A 93 2.95 1.71 -14.99
N ASP A 94 2.49 0.60 -15.58
CA ASP A 94 1.13 0.11 -15.38
C ASP A 94 0.97 -0.53 -13.99
N LEU A 95 0.79 0.33 -12.98
CA LEU A 95 0.58 -0.06 -11.58
C LEU A 95 -0.65 -0.94 -11.42
N VAL A 96 -1.74 -0.64 -12.13
CA VAL A 96 -3.00 -1.37 -12.03
C VAL A 96 -2.83 -2.80 -12.53
N LYS A 97 -2.13 -3.00 -13.65
CA LYS A 97 -1.80 -4.33 -14.15
C LYS A 97 -0.90 -5.11 -13.19
N PHE A 98 0.10 -4.46 -12.61
CA PHE A 98 0.96 -5.10 -11.61
C PHE A 98 0.16 -5.57 -10.38
N VAL A 99 -0.69 -4.69 -9.84
CA VAL A 99 -1.61 -5.00 -8.74
C VAL A 99 -2.49 -6.21 -9.07
N LYS A 100 -3.08 -6.24 -10.28
CA LYS A 100 -3.91 -7.35 -10.73
C LYS A 100 -3.14 -8.67 -10.82
N ILE A 101 -1.85 -8.64 -11.20
CA ILE A 101 -1.02 -9.85 -11.22
C ILE A 101 -0.79 -10.38 -9.80
N VAL A 102 -0.51 -9.51 -8.83
CA VAL A 102 -0.38 -9.90 -7.42
C VAL A 102 -1.69 -10.50 -6.89
N GLN A 103 -2.82 -9.86 -7.22
CA GLN A 103 -4.16 -10.35 -6.88
C GLN A 103 -4.45 -11.73 -7.51
N GLN A 104 -4.17 -11.91 -8.80
CA GLN A 104 -4.37 -13.18 -9.52
C GLN A 104 -3.49 -14.30 -8.95
N ALA A 105 -2.31 -13.97 -8.43
CA ALA A 105 -1.48 -14.92 -7.70
C ALA A 105 -2.04 -15.26 -6.31
N GLY A 106 -3.16 -14.65 -5.88
CA GLY A 106 -3.77 -14.86 -4.57
C GLY A 106 -2.91 -14.34 -3.42
N MET A 107 -2.08 -13.33 -3.68
CA MET A 107 -1.20 -12.72 -2.69
C MET A 107 -1.77 -11.38 -2.24
N TYR A 108 -1.38 -10.97 -1.03
CA TYR A 108 -1.65 -9.61 -0.56
C TYR A 108 -0.67 -8.63 -1.18
N MET A 109 -1.01 -7.34 -1.14
CA MET A 109 -0.07 -6.28 -1.53
C MET A 109 0.18 -5.31 -0.38
N ILE A 110 1.34 -4.67 -0.37
CA ILE A 110 1.63 -3.44 0.36
C ILE A 110 1.97 -2.38 -0.67
N LEU A 111 1.12 -1.36 -0.81
CA LEU A 111 1.40 -0.24 -1.70
C LEU A 111 2.01 0.94 -0.94
N ARG A 112 3.26 1.27 -1.19
CA ARG A 112 3.95 2.37 -0.50
C ARG A 112 3.87 3.62 -1.36
N ILE A 113 2.75 4.33 -1.24
CA ILE A 113 2.38 5.41 -2.18
C ILE A 113 3.41 6.56 -2.24
N GLY A 114 4.19 6.75 -1.17
CA GLY A 114 5.12 7.88 -1.11
C GLY A 114 4.36 9.17 -0.84
N PRO A 115 4.85 10.31 -1.35
CA PRO A 115 5.26 10.54 -2.72
C PRO A 115 6.78 10.70 -2.85
N PHE A 116 7.45 11.08 -1.77
CA PHE A 116 8.84 10.76 -1.55
C PHE A 116 8.89 9.28 -1.14
N VAL A 117 9.79 8.50 -1.74
CA VAL A 117 9.95 7.06 -1.49
C VAL A 117 11.38 6.68 -1.16
N ALA A 118 12.32 7.62 -1.28
CA ALA A 118 13.75 7.35 -1.33
C ALA A 118 14.06 6.25 -2.37
N ALA A 119 14.17 5.01 -1.91
CA ALA A 119 14.25 3.80 -2.71
C ALA A 119 15.43 3.77 -3.68
N GLU A 120 16.50 4.53 -3.45
CA GLU A 120 17.61 4.69 -4.41
C GLU A 120 17.06 5.02 -5.82
N TRP A 121 16.00 5.84 -5.86
CA TRP A 121 15.31 6.25 -7.07
C TRP A 121 15.59 7.72 -7.35
N ASN A 122 15.58 8.10 -8.64
CA ASN A 122 15.85 9.46 -9.06
C ASN A 122 14.98 10.45 -8.27
N PHE A 123 15.62 11.45 -7.67
CA PHE A 123 14.98 12.47 -6.85
C PHE A 123 14.03 11.94 -5.75
N GLY A 124 14.28 10.74 -5.25
CA GLY A 124 13.45 10.09 -4.24
C GLY A 124 12.00 9.86 -4.67
N GLY A 125 11.73 9.78 -5.99
CA GLY A 125 10.38 9.59 -6.53
C GLY A 125 9.60 10.87 -6.80
N VAL A 126 10.08 12.03 -6.37
CA VAL A 126 9.39 13.32 -6.57
C VAL A 126 9.64 13.83 -8.00
N PRO A 127 8.62 14.38 -8.70
CA PRO A 127 8.83 14.98 -10.03
C PRO A 127 9.73 16.21 -9.98
N ALA A 128 10.71 16.29 -10.89
CA ALA A 128 11.66 17.41 -10.91
C ALA A 128 10.98 18.77 -11.17
N TRP A 129 9.85 18.79 -11.91
CA TRP A 129 9.11 20.01 -12.19
C TRP A 129 8.56 20.68 -10.91
N LEU A 130 8.33 19.90 -9.85
CA LEU A 130 7.76 20.40 -8.60
C LEU A 130 8.71 21.36 -7.87
N HIS A 131 10.01 21.20 -8.10
CA HIS A 131 11.04 22.11 -7.56
C HIS A 131 10.86 23.55 -8.06
N TYR A 132 10.31 23.72 -9.26
CA TYR A 132 10.14 25.03 -9.89
C TYR A 132 8.78 25.68 -9.59
N VAL A 133 7.91 24.99 -8.85
CA VAL A 133 6.65 25.58 -8.38
C VAL A 133 6.95 26.59 -7.26
N PRO A 134 6.50 27.85 -7.37
CA PRO A 134 6.76 28.86 -6.34
C PRO A 134 6.27 28.42 -4.96
N GLY A 135 7.15 28.57 -3.95
CA GLY A 135 6.83 28.21 -2.57
C GLY A 135 7.02 26.73 -2.22
N THR A 136 7.48 25.90 -3.17
CA THR A 136 7.80 24.51 -2.88
C THR A 136 9.01 24.40 -1.95
N VAL A 137 8.82 23.72 -0.83
CA VAL A 137 9.90 23.21 0.00
C VAL A 137 9.67 21.72 0.18
N PHE A 138 10.63 20.87 -0.18
CA PHE A 138 10.37 19.44 -0.03
C PHE A 138 10.38 19.02 1.44
N ARG A 139 9.46 18.11 1.77
CA ARG A 139 9.37 17.43 3.07
C ARG A 139 9.14 18.36 4.26
N THR A 140 8.24 19.33 4.11
CA THR A 140 7.82 20.25 5.17
C THR A 140 6.38 20.72 4.93
N ASP A 141 5.76 21.37 5.91
CA ASP A 141 4.41 21.95 5.81
C ASP A 141 4.38 23.14 4.83
N ASN A 142 4.13 22.88 3.54
CA ASN A 142 3.91 23.90 2.51
C ASN A 142 2.87 23.40 1.51
N GLU A 143 2.01 24.28 1.01
CA GLU A 143 0.90 23.89 0.11
C GLU A 143 1.32 23.06 -1.12
N PRO A 144 2.46 23.33 -1.80
CA PRO A 144 2.84 22.59 -3.01
C PRO A 144 3.34 21.15 -2.78
N PHE A 145 3.91 20.84 -1.62
CA PHE A 145 4.44 19.50 -1.32
C PHE A 145 3.94 19.02 0.02
N LYS A 146 2.91 18.17 0.00
CA LYS A 146 2.49 17.47 1.20
C LYS A 146 2.17 16.03 0.93
N VAL A 147 3.01 15.10 1.43
CA VAL A 147 2.84 13.66 1.76
C VAL A 147 4.29 13.07 1.98
N GLU A 148 4.54 12.00 2.80
CA GLU A 148 5.90 11.57 3.27
C GLU A 148 6.34 10.09 3.17
N ASN A 149 7.67 9.88 3.32
CA ASN A 149 8.36 8.62 3.68
C ASN A 149 9.65 8.90 4.48
N GLU A 150 9.96 8.15 5.54
CA GLU A 150 11.14 8.28 6.41
C GLU A 150 11.31 9.64 7.09
N TYR A 151 10.24 10.18 7.67
CA TYR A 151 10.25 11.55 8.20
C TYR A 151 10.61 11.70 9.68
N GLY A 152 10.39 10.72 10.56
CA GLY A 152 10.60 10.91 12.01
C GLY A 152 12.05 11.29 12.39
N TYR A 153 13.05 10.83 11.62
CA TYR A 153 14.43 11.32 11.79
C TYR A 153 14.59 12.79 11.38
N TYR A 154 13.85 13.27 10.39
CA TYR A 154 13.91 14.64 9.90
C TYR A 154 13.06 15.60 10.73
N GLU A 155 11.95 15.11 11.30
CA GLU A 155 11.02 15.91 12.09
C GLU A 155 11.69 16.68 13.23
N LYS A 156 12.63 16.04 13.94
CA LYS A 156 13.40 16.70 15.01
C LYS A 156 14.19 17.93 14.53
N PHE A 157 14.55 18.00 13.25
CA PHE A 157 15.28 19.14 12.68
C PHE A 157 14.36 20.27 12.20
N TYR A 158 13.08 19.96 11.94
CA TYR A 158 12.09 20.90 11.41
C TYR A 158 11.05 21.36 12.46
N GLY A 159 11.12 20.84 13.68
CA GLY A 159 10.39 21.34 14.85
C GLY A 159 8.87 21.24 14.71
N GLU A 160 8.13 22.27 15.11
CA GLU A 160 6.65 22.23 15.08
C GLU A 160 6.07 22.15 13.66
N GLY A 161 6.76 22.68 12.65
CA GLY A 161 6.31 22.59 11.26
C GLY A 161 6.22 21.14 10.78
N ALA A 162 7.20 20.32 11.18
CA ALA A 162 7.22 18.90 10.90
C ALA A 162 6.07 18.13 11.58
N LYS A 163 5.74 18.45 12.82
CA LYS A 163 4.62 17.81 13.54
C LYS A 163 3.28 18.08 12.89
N ARG A 164 3.04 19.34 12.47
CA ARG A 164 1.83 19.71 11.73
C ARG A 164 1.73 18.95 10.42
N TYR A 165 2.85 18.84 9.73
CA TYR A 165 2.97 18.14 8.47
C TYR A 165 2.68 16.63 8.58
N VAL A 166 3.25 15.94 9.58
CA VAL A 166 2.97 14.53 9.88
C VAL A 166 1.48 14.33 10.18
N THR A 167 0.90 15.22 10.99
CA THR A 167 -0.52 15.18 11.34
C THR A 167 -1.41 15.38 10.10
N TRP A 168 -1.08 16.36 9.25
CA TRP A 168 -1.79 16.60 8.01
C TRP A 168 -1.71 15.39 7.07
N ALA A 169 -0.53 14.78 6.92
CA ALA A 169 -0.32 13.66 5.99
C ALA A 169 -1.13 12.44 6.40
N ALA A 170 -1.10 12.10 7.69
CA ALA A 170 -1.92 11.04 8.27
C ALA A 170 -3.43 11.30 8.06
N ARG A 171 -3.90 12.52 8.34
CA ARG A 171 -5.32 12.89 8.15
C ARG A 171 -5.76 12.82 6.69
N MET A 172 -4.93 13.33 5.78
CA MET A 172 -5.22 13.30 4.34
C MET A 172 -5.34 11.84 3.86
N ALA A 173 -4.42 10.97 4.27
CA ALA A 173 -4.47 9.56 3.91
C ALA A 173 -5.72 8.87 4.47
N VAL A 174 -6.00 9.04 5.76
CA VAL A 174 -7.21 8.48 6.40
C VAL A 174 -8.49 9.00 5.73
N SER A 175 -8.52 10.26 5.30
CA SER A 175 -9.70 10.83 4.60
C SER A 175 -10.00 10.22 3.24
N GLN A 176 -9.05 9.49 2.63
CA GLN A 176 -9.31 8.77 1.37
C GLN A 176 -10.29 7.59 1.57
N ASN A 177 -10.54 7.17 2.82
CA ASN A 177 -11.52 6.13 3.18
C ASN A 177 -11.40 4.83 2.36
N ILE A 178 -10.16 4.35 2.19
CA ILE A 178 -9.83 3.20 1.32
C ILE A 178 -10.20 1.83 1.93
N GLY A 179 -10.74 1.79 3.15
CA GLY A 179 -11.22 0.56 3.80
C GLY A 179 -10.13 -0.36 4.39
N VAL A 180 -8.85 0.05 4.39
CA VAL A 180 -7.73 -0.72 4.96
C VAL A 180 -6.82 0.18 5.81
N PRO A 181 -6.04 -0.38 6.76
CA PRO A 181 -5.25 0.41 7.70
C PRO A 181 -4.05 1.10 7.05
N TRP A 182 -3.82 2.36 7.42
CA TRP A 182 -2.58 3.06 7.09
C TRP A 182 -1.50 2.82 8.14
N ILE A 183 -0.22 2.83 7.73
CA ILE A 183 0.93 2.70 8.63
C ILE A 183 1.95 3.81 8.34
N MET A 184 2.68 4.25 9.36
CA MET A 184 3.92 5.00 9.18
C MET A 184 5.05 4.19 9.82
N CYS A 185 6.17 4.04 9.11
CA CYS A 185 7.34 3.46 9.77
C CYS A 185 8.14 4.57 10.45
N GLN A 186 9.13 4.25 11.31
CA GLN A 186 10.11 5.22 11.83
C GLN A 186 9.51 6.58 12.22
N GLN A 187 8.29 6.54 12.74
CA GLN A 187 7.49 7.69 13.14
C GLN A 187 6.92 7.34 14.51
N ASP A 188 7.68 7.69 15.53
CA ASP A 188 7.38 7.27 16.90
C ASP A 188 6.07 7.90 17.43
N ASP A 189 5.66 9.02 16.86
CA ASP A 189 4.46 9.81 17.18
C ASP A 189 3.39 9.81 16.08
N ALA A 190 3.33 8.77 15.23
CA ALA A 190 2.25 8.61 14.25
C ALA A 190 0.86 8.74 14.93
N PRO A 191 -0.04 9.59 14.39
CA PRO A 191 -1.35 9.84 15.01
C PRO A 191 -2.36 8.74 14.67
N ASP A 192 -3.22 8.39 15.63
CA ASP A 192 -4.32 7.45 15.40
C ASP A 192 -5.24 7.91 14.26
N PRO A 193 -5.80 6.98 13.44
CA PRO A 193 -5.71 5.53 13.52
C PRO A 193 -4.50 4.92 12.78
N VAL A 194 -3.49 5.72 12.43
CA VAL A 194 -2.32 5.25 11.68
C VAL A 194 -1.43 4.39 12.58
N GLY A 195 -1.23 3.13 12.20
CA GLY A 195 -0.45 2.18 12.99
C GLY A 195 1.04 2.53 13.02
N LYS A 196 1.72 2.12 14.10
CA LYS A 196 3.18 2.21 14.26
C LYS A 196 3.81 0.86 13.93
N MET A 197 4.85 0.85 13.11
CA MET A 197 5.67 -0.36 12.91
C MET A 197 6.99 -0.27 13.69
N PRO A 198 7.39 -1.32 14.45
CA PRO A 198 8.71 -1.37 15.06
C PRO A 198 9.80 -1.41 13.97
N LYS A 199 10.94 -0.74 14.24
CA LYS A 199 12.14 -0.77 13.38
C LYS A 199 12.51 -2.23 13.05
N PRO A 200 12.91 -2.60 11.81
CA PRO A 200 13.61 -1.77 10.82
C PRO A 200 12.86 -1.49 9.50
N ILE A 201 11.55 -1.73 9.42
CA ILE A 201 10.80 -1.60 8.16
C ILE A 201 10.53 -0.10 7.88
N THR A 202 10.70 0.37 6.63
CA THR A 202 10.66 1.76 6.09
C THR A 202 9.20 2.24 5.72
N PHE A 203 8.83 3.55 5.70
CA PHE A 203 7.45 4.11 5.71
C PHE A 203 6.50 3.61 4.58
N GLN A 204 5.22 3.35 4.89
CA GLN A 204 4.31 2.64 3.98
C GLN A 204 2.86 3.06 4.18
N TYR A 205 2.27 3.73 3.20
CA TYR A 205 0.81 3.84 3.07
C TYR A 205 0.18 2.47 2.75
N LEU A 206 0.27 1.51 3.68
CA LEU A 206 -0.09 0.12 3.50
C LEU A 206 -1.53 -0.04 2.98
N ILE A 207 -1.69 -0.41 1.72
CA ILE A 207 -2.96 -0.93 1.22
C ILE A 207 -2.83 -2.45 1.10
N ILE A 208 -3.43 -3.20 2.02
CA ILE A 208 -3.61 -4.64 1.84
C ILE A 208 -4.78 -4.86 0.89
N LEU A 209 -4.46 -5.03 -0.39
CA LEU A 209 -5.43 -5.49 -1.35
C LEU A 209 -5.70 -6.97 -1.09
N ASN A 210 -6.94 -7.31 -0.76
CA ASN A 210 -7.35 -8.68 -0.56
C ASN A 210 -7.30 -9.43 -1.91
N SER A 211 -6.83 -10.67 -1.91
CA SER A 211 -6.88 -11.57 -3.06
C SER A 211 -8.28 -11.76 -3.63
N HIS A 212 -9.33 -11.46 -2.84
CA HIS A 212 -10.73 -11.67 -3.19
C HIS A 212 -11.53 -10.39 -3.51
N SER A 213 -10.93 -9.21 -3.48
CA SER A 213 -11.66 -7.95 -3.70
C SER A 213 -11.46 -7.43 -5.13
N TYR A 214 -12.51 -7.55 -5.95
CA TYR A 214 -12.99 -6.78 -7.12
C TYR A 214 -13.63 -7.72 -8.15
#